data_AF-A0A9E4HUV1-F1
#
_entry.id   AF-A0A9E4HUV1-F1
#
_cell.length_a   1.000
_cell.length_b   1.000
_cell.length_c   1.000
_cell.angle_alpha   90.00
_cell.angle_beta   90.00
_cell.angle_gamma   90.00
#
_symmetry.space_group_name_H-M   'P 1'
#
loop_
_entity.id
_entity.type
_entity.pdbx_description
1 polymer ?
#
loop_
_entity_poly.entity_id
_entity_poly.type
_entity_poly.pdbx_seq_one_letter_code
_entity_poly.pdbx_strand_id
1 'polypeptide(L)'
;MTAEIAPIHTPQKSWLKKKLMLMGRVHQAAKTFGLDDDTRRDLMARVTGERSTKNMNPGQLAAVLDEINRIYQPDHPGVHSRFPEEKKARALWHSAYYLGLIEDDGMRAFNRFVTRQTGCRDRRMVRGDWDKVIEALKVMLERDGGVNWARHKLDIEPGNKKRCPRAAVILAQWRELAEYAMVPRGNAAILMAFIQKKYQLAKPLSPDQLPAELQDTIIRYFGKILRECQRGPDPAGGPDPAGGGGHDGGGNDGGGNAA
;
A
#
# COMPACT_ATOMS: atom_id res chain seq x y z
N MET A 1 -12.56 -5.33 67.26
CA MET A 1 -12.55 -6.35 66.19
C MET A 1 -13.32 -5.77 65.01
N THR A 2 -12.60 -5.15 64.06
CA THR A 2 -12.39 -5.67 62.68
C THR A 2 -13.72 -5.77 61.90
N ALA A 3 -13.97 -5.09 60.78
CA ALA A 3 -13.05 -4.67 59.72
C ALA A 3 -13.56 -3.41 58.99
N GLU A 4 -12.64 -2.52 58.65
CA GLU A 4 -12.81 -1.42 57.71
C GLU A 4 -12.91 -2.03 56.30
N ILE A 5 -14.09 -1.97 55.68
CA ILE A 5 -14.28 -2.33 54.28
C ILE A 5 -13.91 -1.11 53.45
N ALA A 6 -12.73 -1.14 52.83
CA ALA A 6 -12.29 -0.12 51.88
C ALA A 6 -13.29 0.01 50.71
N PRO A 7 -13.54 1.23 50.18
CA PRO A 7 -14.42 1.41 49.04
C PRO A 7 -13.82 0.76 47.79
N ILE A 8 -14.60 -0.13 47.17
CA ILE A 8 -14.29 -0.76 45.87
C ILE A 8 -14.15 0.36 44.83
N HIS A 9 -12.93 0.58 44.35
CA HIS A 9 -12.63 1.55 43.30
C HIS A 9 -13.25 1.08 41.98
N THR A 10 -14.24 1.81 41.44
CA THR A 10 -14.93 1.47 40.18
C THR A 10 -14.13 1.97 38.96
N PRO A 11 -13.47 1.12 38.15
CA PRO A 11 -12.69 1.59 36.99
C PRO A 11 -13.52 1.67 35.70
N GLN A 12 -14.85 1.41 35.75
CA GLN A 12 -15.65 1.08 34.57
C GLN A 12 -15.77 2.19 33.50
N LYS A 13 -15.80 3.47 33.89
CA LYS A 13 -16.13 4.58 32.95
C LYS A 13 -14.98 4.99 32.04
N SER A 14 -13.72 4.87 32.49
CA SER A 14 -12.55 5.33 31.73
C SER A 14 -12.20 4.37 30.58
N TRP A 15 -12.24 3.06 30.83
CA TRP A 15 -11.90 2.06 29.82
C TRP A 15 -12.93 1.97 28.69
N LEU A 16 -14.22 2.16 29.00
CA LEU A 16 -15.30 2.22 28.00
C LEU A 16 -15.12 3.41 27.04
N LYS A 17 -14.81 4.60 27.58
CA LYS A 17 -14.52 5.79 26.77
C LYS A 17 -13.32 5.56 25.83
N LYS A 18 -12.25 4.95 26.35
CA LYS A 18 -11.06 4.59 25.56
C LYS A 18 -11.39 3.56 24.47
N LYS A 19 -12.19 2.53 24.77
CA LYS A 19 -12.66 1.52 23.81
C LYS A 19 -13.44 2.15 22.66
N LEU A 20 -14.45 2.98 22.97
CA LEU A 20 -15.28 3.65 21.96
C LEU A 20 -14.46 4.59 21.06
N MET A 21 -13.53 5.35 21.65
CA MET A 21 -12.62 6.20 20.89
C MET A 21 -11.77 5.40 19.89
N LEU A 22 -11.14 4.30 20.34
CA LEU A 22 -10.27 3.49 19.48
C LEU A 22 -11.07 2.77 18.39
N MET A 23 -12.27 2.27 18.72
CA MET A 23 -13.18 1.69 17.74
C MET A 23 -13.51 2.70 16.62
N GLY A 24 -13.85 3.94 16.99
CA GLY A 24 -14.08 5.02 16.03
C GLY A 24 -12.87 5.28 15.13
N ARG A 25 -11.65 5.28 15.69
CA ARG A 25 -10.41 5.47 14.92
C ARG A 25 -10.12 4.33 13.95
N VAL A 26 -10.38 3.08 14.33
CA VAL A 26 -10.25 1.92 13.43
C VAL A 26 -11.20 2.06 12.24
N HIS A 27 -12.48 2.39 12.48
CA HIS A 27 -13.45 2.59 11.40
C HIS A 27 -13.08 3.78 10.50
N GLN A 28 -12.61 4.88 11.10
CA GLN A 28 -12.16 6.05 10.35
C GLN A 28 -10.94 5.71 9.48
N ALA A 29 -9.92 5.05 10.03
CA ALA A 29 -8.72 4.66 9.30
C ALA A 29 -9.05 3.70 8.14
N ALA A 30 -9.87 2.68 8.40
CA ALA A 30 -10.33 1.78 7.34
C ALA A 30 -11.06 2.51 6.22
N LYS A 31 -11.95 3.46 6.56
CA LYS A 31 -12.63 4.32 5.57
C LYS A 31 -11.65 5.19 4.80
N THR A 32 -10.72 5.85 5.49
CA THR A 32 -9.71 6.73 4.89
C THR A 32 -8.82 5.99 3.90
N PHE A 33 -8.51 4.72 4.16
CA PHE A 33 -7.66 3.89 3.29
C PHE A 33 -8.43 2.99 2.33
N GLY A 34 -9.77 3.08 2.31
CA GLY A 34 -10.62 2.35 1.37
C GLY A 34 -10.65 0.83 1.59
N LEU A 35 -10.52 0.37 2.83
CA LEU A 35 -10.68 -1.05 3.16
C LEU A 35 -12.18 -1.39 3.10
N ASP A 36 -12.53 -2.38 2.28
CA ASP A 36 -13.85 -2.99 2.32
C ASP A 36 -14.06 -3.80 3.60
N ASP A 37 -15.30 -4.22 3.83
CA ASP A 37 -15.72 -4.81 5.09
C ASP A 37 -15.05 -6.16 5.36
N ASP A 38 -14.85 -6.99 4.34
CA ASP A 38 -14.22 -8.31 4.47
C ASP A 38 -12.71 -8.18 4.67
N THR A 39 -12.03 -7.33 3.89
CA THR A 39 -10.60 -7.02 4.08
C THR A 39 -10.32 -6.51 5.50
N ARG A 40 -11.19 -5.64 6.02
CA ARG A 40 -11.07 -5.14 7.40
C ARG A 40 -11.28 -6.26 8.43
N ARG A 41 -12.26 -7.15 8.21
CA ARG A 41 -12.54 -8.28 9.11
C ARG A 41 -11.42 -9.32 9.13
N ASP A 42 -10.77 -9.56 8.00
CA ASP A 42 -9.67 -10.50 7.91
C ASP A 42 -8.40 -9.95 8.55
N LEU A 43 -8.14 -8.65 8.39
CA LEU A 43 -7.07 -7.96 9.13
C LEU A 43 -7.31 -8.04 10.65
N MET A 44 -8.54 -7.77 11.09
CA MET A 44 -8.92 -7.88 12.50
C MET A 44 -8.72 -9.32 13.04
N ALA A 45 -9.17 -10.33 12.30
CA ALA A 45 -8.98 -11.73 12.66
C ALA A 45 -7.50 -12.11 12.77
N ARG A 46 -6.68 -11.68 11.81
CA ARG A 46 -5.23 -11.96 11.80
C ARG A 46 -4.51 -11.31 12.99
N VAL A 47 -4.87 -10.07 13.33
CA VAL A 47 -4.16 -9.30 14.37
C VAL A 47 -4.62 -9.68 15.77
N THR A 48 -5.91 -10.01 15.95
CA THR A 48 -6.49 -10.16 17.31
C THR A 48 -7.28 -11.44 17.52
N GLY A 49 -7.49 -12.26 16.48
CA GLY A 49 -8.38 -13.42 16.51
C GLY A 49 -9.88 -13.09 16.41
N GLU A 50 -10.26 -11.80 16.34
CA GLU A 50 -11.64 -11.35 16.41
C GLU A 50 -12.08 -10.73 15.08
N ARG A 51 -13.29 -11.06 14.60
CA ARG A 51 -13.86 -10.42 13.38
C ARG A 51 -14.72 -9.20 13.68
N SER A 52 -14.90 -8.84 14.95
CA SER A 52 -15.78 -7.74 15.38
C SER A 52 -15.07 -6.79 16.33
N THR A 53 -15.11 -5.50 16.03
CA THR A 53 -14.60 -4.44 16.92
C THR A 53 -15.36 -4.39 18.26
N LYS A 54 -16.59 -4.92 18.32
CA LYS A 54 -17.37 -5.01 19.56
C LYS A 54 -16.77 -5.99 20.56
N ASN A 55 -16.17 -7.07 20.08
CA ASN A 55 -15.56 -8.13 20.90
C ASN A 55 -14.16 -7.76 21.39
N MET A 56 -13.52 -6.78 20.74
CA MET A 56 -12.15 -6.39 21.08
C MET A 56 -12.06 -5.57 22.37
N ASN A 57 -10.96 -5.76 23.08
CA ASN A 57 -10.53 -4.89 24.17
C ASN A 57 -9.74 -3.67 23.63
N PRO A 58 -9.46 -2.63 24.44
CA PRO A 58 -8.72 -1.45 23.99
C PRO A 58 -7.32 -1.74 23.43
N GLY A 59 -6.60 -2.74 23.95
CA GLY A 59 -5.27 -3.12 23.46
C GLY A 59 -5.35 -3.76 22.06
N GLN A 60 -6.33 -4.62 21.84
CA GLN A 60 -6.61 -5.22 20.53
C GLN A 60 -7.02 -4.16 19.50
N LEU A 61 -7.89 -3.20 19.87
CA LEU A 61 -8.26 -2.09 18.97
C LEU A 61 -7.06 -1.20 18.63
N ALA A 62 -6.15 -0.97 19.58
CA ALA A 62 -4.92 -0.23 19.33
C ALA A 62 -4.01 -0.99 18.35
N ALA A 63 -3.81 -2.30 18.56
CA ALA A 63 -3.00 -3.13 17.67
C ALA A 63 -3.56 -3.17 16.23
N VAL A 64 -4.89 -3.28 16.07
CA VAL A 64 -5.55 -3.20 14.75
C VAL A 64 -5.33 -1.83 14.11
N LEU A 65 -5.50 -0.75 14.87
CA LEU A 65 -5.30 0.60 14.36
C LEU A 65 -3.84 0.81 13.93
N ASP A 66 -2.88 0.35 14.72
CA ASP A 66 -1.45 0.43 14.41
C ASP A 66 -1.10 -0.40 13.18
N GLU A 67 -1.68 -1.58 13.01
CA GLU A 67 -1.48 -2.41 11.82
C GLU A 67 -2.11 -1.79 10.57
N ILE A 68 -3.31 -1.22 10.67
CA ILE A 68 -3.93 -0.47 9.55
C ILE A 68 -3.03 0.71 9.17
N ASN A 69 -2.51 1.44 10.16
CA ASN A 69 -1.62 2.56 9.87
C ASN A 69 -0.29 2.06 9.27
N ARG A 70 0.30 0.98 9.78
CA ARG A 70 1.53 0.41 9.24
C ARG A 70 1.39 -0.01 7.77
N ILE A 71 0.27 -0.64 7.41
CA ILE A 71 0.06 -1.17 6.06
C ILE A 71 -0.42 -0.08 5.09
N TYR A 72 -1.29 0.82 5.54
CA TYR A 72 -2.05 1.70 4.66
C TYR A 72 -1.80 3.19 4.87
N GLN A 73 -1.28 3.61 6.02
CA GLN A 73 -0.96 5.01 6.24
C GLN A 73 0.34 5.37 5.52
N PRO A 74 0.33 6.34 4.60
CA PRO A 74 1.57 6.89 4.08
C PRO A 74 2.33 7.51 5.25
N ASP A 75 3.62 7.21 5.36
CA ASP A 75 4.47 7.55 6.51
C ASP A 75 4.17 8.95 7.10
N HIS A 76 3.47 8.93 8.24
CA HIS A 76 3.25 9.97 9.26
C HIS A 76 2.42 11.24 8.89
N PRO A 77 1.23 11.43 9.49
CA PRO A 77 0.61 12.74 9.66
C PRO A 77 1.31 13.47 10.83
N GLY A 78 2.22 14.40 10.53
CA GLY A 78 2.83 15.25 11.58
C GLY A 78 4.13 15.93 11.19
N VAL A 79 4.87 15.38 10.22
CA VAL A 79 6.01 16.08 9.61
C VAL A 79 5.56 16.62 8.27
N HIS A 80 4.80 17.71 8.30
CA HIS A 80 4.58 18.46 7.09
C HIS A 80 5.93 18.99 6.65
N SER A 81 6.36 18.60 5.45
CA SER A 81 7.48 19.26 4.82
C SER A 81 7.25 20.77 4.84
N ARG A 82 8.27 21.50 5.29
CA ARG A 82 8.32 22.97 5.20
C ARG A 82 8.57 23.46 3.77
N PHE A 83 8.98 22.55 2.88
CA PHE A 83 9.41 22.83 1.52
C PHE A 83 8.41 22.21 0.51
N PRO A 84 7.74 23.03 -0.34
CA PRO A 84 6.92 22.53 -1.44
C PRO A 84 7.66 21.52 -2.33
N GLU A 85 8.96 21.69 -2.51
CA GLU A 85 9.83 20.87 -3.34
C GLU A 85 10.02 19.46 -2.75
N GLU A 86 10.12 19.32 -1.42
CA GLU A 86 10.15 18.01 -0.76
C GLU A 86 8.85 17.24 -1.01
N LYS A 87 7.68 17.91 -1.00
CA LYS A 87 6.40 17.24 -1.28
C LYS A 87 6.39 16.66 -2.69
N LYS A 88 6.93 17.42 -3.65
CA LYS A 88 7.09 16.97 -5.04
C LYS A 88 8.09 15.82 -5.16
N ALA A 89 9.25 15.93 -4.52
CA ALA A 89 10.24 14.85 -4.46
C ALA A 89 9.64 13.58 -3.84
N ARG A 90 8.85 13.70 -2.78
CA ARG A 90 8.15 12.58 -2.14
C ARG A 90 7.12 11.94 -3.06
N ALA A 91 6.37 12.72 -3.84
CA ALA A 91 5.44 12.19 -4.83
C ALA A 91 6.15 11.38 -5.92
N LEU A 92 7.31 11.87 -6.39
CA LEU A 92 8.15 11.14 -7.34
C LEU A 92 8.75 9.87 -6.72
N TRP A 93 9.14 9.91 -5.44
CA TRP A 93 9.60 8.74 -4.69
C TRP A 93 8.53 7.64 -4.62
N HIS A 94 7.30 7.99 -4.26
CA HIS A 94 6.19 7.03 -4.30
C HIS A 94 5.93 6.51 -5.72
N SER A 95 6.06 7.35 -6.75
CA SER A 95 5.94 6.91 -8.15
C SER A 95 6.99 5.86 -8.51
N ALA A 96 8.25 6.05 -8.07
CA ALA A 96 9.33 5.10 -8.31
C ALA A 96 9.06 3.75 -7.61
N TYR A 97 8.45 3.77 -6.43
CA TYR A 97 8.03 2.56 -5.74
C TYR A 97 6.91 1.83 -6.49
N TYR A 98 5.86 2.56 -6.91
CA TYR A 98 4.74 1.97 -7.63
C TYR A 98 5.08 1.57 -9.08
N LEU A 99 6.26 1.94 -9.59
CA LEU A 99 6.82 1.41 -10.83
C LEU A 99 7.76 0.22 -10.62
N GLY A 100 8.04 -0.17 -9.37
CA GLY A 100 8.93 -1.28 -9.09
C GLY A 100 10.42 -0.94 -9.01
N LEU A 101 10.80 0.30 -9.29
CA LEU A 101 12.21 0.75 -9.30
C LEU A 101 12.82 0.78 -7.88
N ILE A 102 11.91 1.08 -6.96
CA ILE A 102 11.95 1.10 -5.51
C ILE A 102 11.67 -0.16 -4.70
N GLU A 103 12.46 -0.54 -3.69
CA GLU A 103 11.97 -1.55 -2.72
C GLU A 103 11.11 -0.96 -1.58
N ASP A 104 11.47 0.22 -1.09
CA ASP A 104 10.91 0.84 0.13
C ASP A 104 10.52 2.30 -0.15
N ASP A 105 9.22 2.62 -0.09
CA ASP A 105 8.71 3.99 -0.25
C ASP A 105 8.72 4.81 1.07
N GLY A 106 9.23 4.21 2.15
CA GLY A 106 9.25 4.78 3.47
C GLY A 106 10.16 6.00 3.61
N MET A 107 9.84 6.84 4.59
CA MET A 107 10.52 8.10 4.86
C MET A 107 12.00 7.92 5.22
N ARG A 108 12.36 6.81 5.86
CA ARG A 108 13.77 6.50 6.16
C ARG A 108 14.56 6.26 4.88
N ALA A 109 14.03 5.48 3.95
CA ALA A 109 14.65 5.22 2.67
C ALA A 109 14.73 6.50 1.82
N PHE A 110 13.65 7.29 1.80
CA PHE A 110 13.64 8.60 1.15
C PHE A 110 14.71 9.53 1.73
N ASN A 111 14.85 9.62 3.05
CA ASN A 111 15.89 10.44 3.68
C ASN A 111 17.30 9.99 3.28
N ARG A 112 17.57 8.68 3.23
CA ARG A 112 18.86 8.16 2.73
C ARG A 112 19.12 8.54 1.28
N PHE A 113 18.09 8.52 0.43
CA PHE A 113 18.22 8.99 -0.96
C PHE A 113 18.54 10.48 -1.00
N VAL A 114 17.79 11.32 -0.27
CA VAL A 114 18.04 12.77 -0.20
C VAL A 114 19.45 13.07 0.29
N THR A 115 19.93 12.39 1.34
CA THR A 115 21.30 12.55 1.85
C THR A 115 22.36 12.23 0.80
N ARG A 116 22.15 11.21 -0.04
CA ARG A 116 23.07 10.90 -1.14
C ARG A 116 23.10 11.97 -2.22
N GLN A 117 21.98 12.64 -2.49
CA GLN A 117 21.90 13.68 -3.53
C GLN A 117 22.41 15.05 -3.05
N THR A 118 22.24 15.37 -1.76
CA THR A 118 22.49 16.72 -1.22
C THR A 118 23.65 16.78 -0.22
N GLY A 119 24.16 15.64 0.26
CA GLY A 119 25.14 15.57 1.35
C GLY A 119 24.59 15.92 2.74
N CYS A 120 23.32 16.33 2.83
CA CYS A 120 22.68 16.69 4.10
C CYS A 120 22.26 15.44 4.88
N ARG A 121 22.70 15.31 6.14
CA ARG A 121 22.41 14.15 7.01
C ARG A 121 20.90 13.92 7.26
N ASP A 122 20.12 14.99 7.21
CA ASP A 122 18.66 14.95 7.31
C ASP A 122 18.05 15.88 6.25
N ARG A 123 17.02 15.41 5.54
CA ARG A 123 16.27 16.18 4.53
C ARG A 123 15.74 17.52 5.07
N ARG A 124 15.46 17.62 6.37
CA ARG A 124 14.98 18.86 7.03
C ARG A 124 16.03 19.98 7.02
N MET A 125 17.29 19.62 6.79
CA MET A 125 18.42 20.55 6.67
C MET A 125 18.61 21.06 5.24
N VAL A 126 17.95 20.46 4.24
CA VAL A 126 18.01 20.92 2.86
C VAL A 126 17.32 22.27 2.73
N ARG A 127 17.99 23.25 2.14
CA ARG A 127 17.49 24.62 1.94
C ARG A 127 17.39 25.03 0.47
N GLY A 128 18.14 24.39 -0.43
CA GLY A 128 18.15 24.73 -1.87
C GLY A 128 18.37 23.56 -2.82
N ASP A 129 18.94 22.43 -2.37
CA ASP A 129 19.28 21.31 -3.25
C ASP A 129 18.11 20.37 -3.60
N TRP A 130 16.86 20.78 -3.37
CA TRP A 130 15.70 19.95 -3.70
C TRP A 130 15.54 19.70 -5.20
N ASP A 131 15.96 20.64 -6.04
CA ASP A 131 15.94 20.46 -7.50
C ASP A 131 16.84 19.30 -7.94
N LYS A 132 18.00 19.13 -7.30
CA LYS A 132 18.89 17.97 -7.55
C LYS A 132 18.19 16.65 -7.23
N VAL A 133 17.48 16.60 -6.09
CA VAL A 133 16.69 15.42 -5.70
C VAL A 133 15.58 15.14 -6.71
N ILE A 134 14.84 16.18 -7.13
CA ILE A 134 13.73 16.06 -8.08
C ILE A 134 14.22 15.59 -9.45
N GLU A 135 15.30 16.17 -9.98
CA GLU A 135 15.83 15.79 -11.28
C GLU A 135 16.44 14.38 -11.24
N ALA A 136 17.12 13.99 -10.16
CA ALA A 136 17.60 12.62 -9.99
C ALA A 136 16.44 11.60 -10.00
N LEU A 137 15.31 11.91 -9.36
CA LEU A 137 14.13 11.04 -9.37
C LEU A 137 13.47 10.97 -10.74
N LYS A 138 13.37 12.09 -11.47
CA LYS A 138 12.83 12.10 -12.83
C LYS A 138 13.68 11.27 -13.78
N VAL A 139 15.00 11.40 -13.71
CA VAL A 139 15.94 10.62 -14.55
C VAL A 139 15.77 9.13 -14.26
N MET A 140 15.67 8.73 -12.99
CA MET A 140 15.40 7.33 -12.62
C MET A 140 14.07 6.83 -13.20
N LEU A 141 13.00 7.61 -13.04
CA LEU A 141 11.67 7.28 -13.55
C LEU A 141 11.61 7.19 -15.08
N GLU A 142 12.36 8.04 -15.78
CA GLU A 142 12.43 8.03 -17.25
C GLU A 142 13.27 6.86 -17.75
N ARG A 143 14.46 6.66 -17.18
CA ARG A 143 15.41 5.63 -17.59
C ARG A 143 14.92 4.22 -17.27
N ASP A 144 14.46 3.99 -16.04
CA ASP A 144 14.17 2.65 -15.54
C ASP A 144 12.67 2.34 -15.51
N GLY A 145 11.81 3.37 -15.46
CA GLY A 145 10.36 3.20 -15.37
C GLY A 145 9.58 3.60 -16.62
N GLY A 146 10.26 3.94 -17.73
CA GLY A 146 9.61 4.30 -19.00
C GLY A 146 8.71 5.54 -18.92
N VAL A 147 8.84 6.36 -17.88
CA VAL A 147 8.03 7.57 -17.69
C VAL A 147 8.44 8.61 -18.71
N ASN A 148 7.52 8.95 -19.60
CA ASN A 148 7.75 9.99 -20.58
C ASN A 148 7.31 11.33 -20.00
N TRP A 149 8.29 12.16 -19.63
CA TRP A 149 8.05 13.53 -19.14
C TRP A 149 7.78 14.54 -20.26
N ALA A 150 8.06 14.17 -21.52
CA ALA A 150 7.73 15.00 -22.67
C ALA A 150 6.20 15.12 -22.81
N ARG A 151 5.75 16.23 -23.39
CA ARG A 151 4.32 16.53 -23.67
C ARG A 151 3.62 15.26 -24.18
N HIS A 152 2.53 14.84 -23.53
CA HIS A 152 1.67 13.76 -24.01
C HIS A 152 1.36 13.98 -25.50
N LYS A 153 1.96 13.19 -26.40
CA LYS A 153 1.82 13.32 -27.86
C LYS A 153 0.50 12.69 -28.36
N LEU A 154 -0.62 12.90 -27.67
CA LEU A 154 -1.95 12.50 -28.15
C LEU A 154 -2.87 13.68 -28.47
N ASP A 155 -2.47 14.93 -28.27
CA ASP A 155 -3.37 16.07 -28.48
C ASP A 155 -2.89 17.04 -29.57
N ILE A 156 -3.66 17.02 -30.66
CA ILE A 156 -3.81 18.07 -31.64
C ILE A 156 -4.64 19.18 -30.95
N GLU A 157 -4.00 20.22 -30.39
CA GLU A 157 -4.48 21.61 -30.41
C GLU A 157 -3.66 22.57 -29.51
N PRO A 158 -3.44 23.83 -29.93
CA PRO A 158 -2.64 24.80 -29.21
C PRO A 158 -3.50 25.66 -28.26
N GLY A 159 -3.71 25.20 -27.02
CA GLY A 159 -4.34 26.02 -25.99
C GLY A 159 -4.28 25.40 -24.60
N ASN A 160 -3.65 26.09 -23.65
CA ASN A 160 -3.64 25.80 -22.20
C ASN A 160 -2.97 24.46 -21.75
N LYS A 161 -1.63 24.42 -21.83
CA LYS A 161 -0.79 23.22 -21.62
C LYS A 161 -0.41 23.01 -20.14
N LYS A 162 -1.23 22.32 -19.34
CA LYS A 162 -0.85 21.94 -17.97
C LYS A 162 -0.02 20.65 -17.99
N ARG A 163 1.18 20.66 -17.38
CA ARG A 163 1.97 19.44 -17.14
C ARG A 163 1.24 18.58 -16.10
N CYS A 164 0.97 17.31 -16.41
CA CYS A 164 0.32 16.36 -15.48
C CYS A 164 1.26 15.18 -15.16
N PRO A 165 2.20 15.31 -14.21
CA PRO A 165 3.14 14.24 -13.86
C PRO A 165 2.48 12.91 -13.51
N ARG A 166 1.33 12.95 -12.82
CA ARG A 166 0.56 11.75 -12.48
C ARG A 166 0.08 10.99 -13.72
N ALA A 167 -0.39 11.71 -14.75
CA ALA A 167 -0.83 11.10 -16.00
C ALA A 167 0.34 10.39 -16.70
N ALA A 168 1.54 10.98 -16.69
CA ALA A 168 2.75 10.34 -17.23
C ALA A 168 3.09 9.03 -16.51
N VAL A 169 2.99 9.00 -15.17
CA VAL A 169 3.20 7.79 -14.36
C VAL A 169 2.15 6.73 -14.66
N ILE A 170 0.86 7.09 -14.74
CA ILE A 170 -0.22 6.15 -15.07
C ILE A 170 0.02 5.51 -16.44
N LEU A 171 0.38 6.30 -17.46
CA LEU A 171 0.68 5.79 -18.78
C LEU A 171 1.93 4.90 -18.80
N ALA A 172 2.92 5.18 -17.96
CA ALA A 172 4.10 4.32 -17.82
C ALA A 172 3.71 2.98 -17.21
N GLN A 173 3.01 2.97 -16.07
CA GLN A 173 2.52 1.74 -15.43
C GLN A 173 1.63 0.91 -16.35
N TRP A 174 0.77 1.54 -17.13
CA TRP A 174 -0.07 0.84 -18.10
C TRP A 174 0.74 0.15 -19.21
N ARG A 175 1.79 0.83 -19.70
CA ARG A 175 2.70 0.26 -20.70
C ARG A 175 3.48 -0.92 -20.12
N GLU A 176 4.03 -0.77 -18.93
CA GLU A 176 4.70 -1.85 -18.21
C GLU A 176 3.76 -3.06 -17.99
N LEU A 177 2.53 -2.84 -17.51
CA LEU A 177 1.55 -3.92 -17.32
C LEU A 177 1.18 -4.65 -18.62
N ALA A 178 1.23 -3.96 -19.77
CA ALA A 178 0.98 -4.58 -21.06
C ALA A 178 2.13 -5.52 -21.49
N GLU A 179 3.38 -5.23 -21.09
CA GLU A 179 4.53 -6.13 -21.33
C GLU A 179 4.39 -7.44 -20.54
N TYR A 180 3.78 -7.41 -19.35
CA TYR A 180 3.44 -8.61 -18.58
C TYR A 180 2.22 -9.40 -19.13
N ALA A 181 1.74 -9.06 -20.34
CA ALA A 181 0.57 -9.66 -21.00
C ALA A 181 -0.75 -9.62 -20.20
N MET A 182 -0.82 -8.82 -19.12
CA MET A 182 -2.00 -8.69 -18.27
C MET A 182 -3.08 -7.79 -18.88
N VAL A 183 -2.74 -7.05 -19.93
CA VAL A 183 -3.58 -6.03 -20.54
C VAL A 183 -3.41 -6.06 -22.07
N PRO A 184 -4.48 -5.94 -22.88
CA PRO A 184 -4.35 -5.84 -24.34
C PRO A 184 -3.55 -4.59 -24.73
N ARG A 185 -2.31 -4.83 -25.22
CA ARG A 185 -1.29 -3.91 -25.77
C ARG A 185 -1.56 -2.41 -25.59
N GLY A 186 -0.95 -1.80 -24.56
CA GLY A 186 -0.35 -0.45 -24.52
C GLY A 186 -1.14 0.78 -25.03
N ASN A 187 -2.40 0.63 -25.41
CA ASN A 187 -3.18 1.66 -26.10
C ASN A 187 -3.91 2.53 -25.06
N ALA A 188 -3.71 3.85 -25.16
CA ALA A 188 -4.37 4.83 -24.30
C ALA A 188 -5.92 4.72 -24.35
N ALA A 189 -6.50 4.33 -25.49
CA ALA A 189 -7.95 4.12 -25.61
C ALA A 189 -8.45 2.97 -24.72
N ILE A 190 -7.67 1.88 -24.60
CA ILE A 190 -8.02 0.73 -23.76
C ILE A 190 -7.86 1.09 -22.29
N LEU A 191 -6.82 1.86 -21.95
CA LEU A 191 -6.67 2.43 -20.62
C LEU A 191 -7.89 3.28 -20.23
N MET A 192 -8.31 4.19 -21.12
CA MET A 192 -9.48 5.05 -20.88
C MET A 192 -10.76 4.24 -20.70
N ALA A 193 -10.99 3.22 -21.53
CA ALA A 193 -12.13 2.32 -21.41
C ALA A 193 -12.08 1.50 -20.10
N PHE A 194 -10.89 1.02 -19.71
CA PHE A 194 -10.69 0.31 -18.45
C PHE A 194 -11.01 1.21 -17.25
N ILE A 195 -10.46 2.42 -17.20
CA ILE A 195 -10.72 3.41 -16.14
C ILE A 195 -12.20 3.75 -16.10
N GLN A 196 -12.80 4.05 -17.26
CA GLN A 196 -14.22 4.36 -17.36
C GLN A 196 -15.08 3.25 -16.76
N LYS A 197 -14.85 2.00 -17.17
CA LYS A 197 -15.61 0.84 -16.69
C LYS A 197 -15.39 0.59 -15.20
N LYS A 198 -14.13 0.63 -14.73
CA LYS A 198 -13.77 0.33 -13.34
C LYS A 198 -14.32 1.38 -12.36
N TYR A 199 -14.28 2.66 -12.74
CA TYR A 199 -14.70 3.78 -11.89
C TYR A 199 -16.06 4.37 -12.29
N GLN A 200 -16.79 3.71 -13.20
CA GLN A 200 -18.14 4.09 -13.65
C GLN A 200 -18.24 5.55 -14.10
N LEU A 201 -17.24 6.01 -14.87
CA LEU A 201 -17.22 7.38 -15.37
C LEU A 201 -18.26 7.55 -16.48
N ALA A 202 -18.95 8.70 -16.48
CA ALA A 202 -19.97 9.01 -17.48
C ALA A 202 -19.43 9.02 -18.92
N LYS A 203 -18.15 9.34 -19.11
CA LYS A 203 -17.45 9.32 -20.39
C LYS A 203 -16.00 8.84 -20.20
N PRO A 204 -15.34 8.31 -21.25
CA PRO A 204 -13.91 8.05 -21.19
C PRO A 204 -13.15 9.37 -21.01
N LEU A 205 -12.25 9.40 -20.04
CA LEU A 205 -11.41 10.55 -19.74
C LEU A 205 -9.94 10.13 -19.85
N SER A 206 -9.13 10.99 -20.46
CA SER A 206 -7.69 10.79 -20.47
C SER A 206 -7.13 10.96 -19.06
N PRO A 207 -6.00 10.31 -18.71
CA PRO A 207 -5.46 10.38 -17.35
C PRO A 207 -5.21 11.80 -16.84
N ASP A 208 -4.90 12.77 -17.70
CA ASP A 208 -4.68 14.18 -17.35
C ASP A 208 -5.97 14.97 -17.03
N GLN A 209 -7.12 14.49 -17.52
CA GLN A 209 -8.44 15.06 -17.24
C GLN A 209 -9.08 14.53 -15.95
N LEU A 210 -8.51 13.47 -15.37
CA LEU A 210 -9.01 12.88 -14.13
C LEU A 210 -8.74 13.78 -12.91
N PRO A 211 -9.63 13.80 -11.90
CA PRO A 211 -9.34 14.42 -10.62
C PRO A 211 -8.06 13.86 -9.99
N ALA A 212 -7.27 14.69 -9.30
CA ALA A 212 -5.99 14.29 -8.72
C ALA A 212 -6.10 13.07 -7.77
N GLU A 213 -7.18 13.00 -6.99
CA GLU A 213 -7.44 11.88 -6.08
C GLU A 213 -7.65 10.55 -6.82
N LEU A 214 -8.33 10.61 -7.96
CA LEU A 214 -8.54 9.44 -8.80
C LEU A 214 -7.24 9.03 -9.50
N GLN A 215 -6.44 10.00 -9.95
CA GLN A 215 -5.09 9.71 -10.47
C GLN A 215 -4.22 8.99 -9.43
N ASP A 216 -4.19 9.48 -8.19
CA ASP A 216 -3.43 8.87 -7.09
C ASP A 216 -3.96 7.46 -6.75
N THR A 217 -5.28 7.25 -6.81
CA THR A 217 -5.91 5.93 -6.65
C THR A 217 -5.47 4.95 -7.74
N ILE A 218 -5.47 5.40 -9.00
CA ILE A 218 -5.07 4.58 -10.15
C ILE A 218 -3.58 4.22 -10.07
N ILE A 219 -2.71 5.17 -9.72
CA ILE A 219 -1.27 4.93 -9.57
C ILE A 219 -1.00 3.82 -8.54
N ARG A 220 -1.69 3.88 -7.40
CA ARG A 220 -1.57 2.86 -6.35
C ARG A 220 -2.10 1.51 -6.83
N TYR A 221 -3.25 1.51 -7.52
CA TYR A 221 -3.87 0.29 -8.01
C TYR A 221 -2.97 -0.44 -9.03
N PHE A 222 -2.53 0.26 -10.08
CA PHE A 222 -1.64 -0.34 -11.07
C PHE A 222 -0.28 -0.71 -10.49
N GLY A 223 0.25 0.11 -9.57
CA GLY A 223 1.53 -0.18 -8.96
C GLY A 223 1.52 -1.42 -8.07
N LYS A 224 0.41 -1.72 -7.38
CA LYS A 224 0.27 -2.98 -6.64
C LYS A 224 0.34 -4.18 -7.58
N ILE A 225 -0.44 -4.15 -8.67
CA ILE A 225 -0.47 -5.21 -9.67
C ILE A 225 0.92 -5.40 -10.29
N LEU A 226 1.59 -4.31 -10.69
CA LEU A 226 2.91 -4.37 -11.31
C LEU A 226 3.95 -5.02 -10.39
N ARG A 227 3.94 -4.67 -9.10
CA ARG A 227 4.86 -5.24 -8.11
C ARG A 227 4.55 -6.70 -7.80
N GLU A 228 3.29 -7.09 -7.81
CA GLU A 228 2.89 -8.51 -7.71
C GLU A 228 3.43 -9.30 -8.92
N CYS A 229 3.33 -8.76 -10.13
CA CYS A 229 3.90 -9.38 -11.33
C CYS A 229 5.43 -9.49 -11.27
N GLN A 230 6.12 -8.44 -10.81
CA GLN A 230 7.59 -8.41 -10.71
C GLN A 230 8.15 -9.39 -9.67
N ARG A 231 7.40 -9.70 -8.61
CA ARG A 231 7.83 -10.68 -7.59
C ARG A 231 7.81 -12.12 -8.11
N GLY A 232 7.10 -12.41 -9.19
CA GLY A 232 6.86 -13.78 -9.66
C GLY A 232 5.98 -14.59 -8.69
N PRO A 233 5.59 -15.82 -9.06
CA PRO A 233 4.93 -16.73 -8.14
C PRO A 233 5.86 -17.04 -6.96
N ASP A 234 5.32 -16.98 -5.74
CA ASP A 234 6.05 -17.32 -4.52
C ASP A 234 6.62 -18.75 -4.65
N PRO A 235 7.94 -18.96 -4.58
CA PRO A 235 8.52 -20.30 -4.60
C PRO A 235 8.08 -21.15 -3.38
N ALA A 236 7.44 -20.57 -2.37
CA ALA A 236 6.90 -21.27 -1.21
C ALA A 236 5.46 -21.83 -1.41
N GLY A 237 4.87 -21.70 -2.60
CA GLY A 237 3.53 -22.22 -2.92
C GLY A 237 3.51 -23.61 -3.56
N GLY A 238 4.54 -24.44 -3.35
CA GLY A 238 4.51 -25.86 -3.75
C GLY A 238 3.55 -26.65 -2.87
N PRO A 239 2.80 -27.64 -3.41
CA PRO A 239 1.91 -28.47 -2.60
C PRO A 239 2.71 -29.17 -1.50
N ASP A 240 2.24 -29.02 -0.27
CA ASP A 240 2.75 -29.63 0.94
C ASP A 240 3.00 -31.15 0.74
N PRO A 241 4.26 -31.64 0.71
CA PRO A 241 4.54 -33.06 0.71
C PRO A 241 4.66 -33.54 2.16
N ALA A 242 3.58 -33.43 2.94
CA ALA A 242 3.52 -33.96 4.29
C ALA A 242 2.13 -34.52 4.63
N GLY A 243 1.61 -35.38 3.77
CA GLY A 243 0.63 -36.41 4.15
C GLY A 243 1.32 -37.58 4.86
N GLY A 244 2.00 -37.30 5.98
CA GLY A 244 2.60 -38.32 6.84
C GLY A 244 1.78 -38.50 8.12
N GLY A 245 1.08 -39.63 8.23
CA GLY A 245 0.61 -40.14 9.52
C GLY A 245 -0.82 -40.67 9.53
N GLY A 246 -0.96 -41.98 9.81
CA GLY A 246 -2.23 -42.62 10.16
C GLY A 246 -2.36 -44.02 9.58
N HIS A 247 -1.64 -45.03 10.10
CA HIS A 247 -2.17 -45.98 11.10
C HIS A 247 -3.10 -47.02 10.46
N ASP A 248 -2.60 -48.25 10.28
CA ASP A 248 -3.43 -49.43 10.45
C ASP A 248 -2.57 -50.58 10.97
N GLY A 249 -2.96 -51.03 12.17
CA GLY A 249 -2.40 -52.17 12.86
C GLY A 249 -2.91 -53.48 12.27
N GLY A 250 -2.07 -54.51 12.38
CA GLY A 250 -2.41 -55.86 11.98
C GLY A 250 -1.39 -56.84 12.52
N GLY A 251 -1.30 -56.93 13.84
CA GLY A 251 -0.71 -58.11 14.48
C GLY A 251 -1.69 -59.26 14.39
N ASN A 252 -1.27 -60.38 13.81
CA ASN A 252 -1.82 -61.68 14.14
C ASN A 252 -0.73 -62.76 14.00
N ASP A 253 -0.59 -63.51 15.08
CA ASP A 253 0.34 -64.61 15.30
C ASP A 253 -0.02 -65.88 14.52
N GLY A 254 0.97 -66.77 14.40
CA GLY A 254 0.83 -68.16 13.96
C GLY A 254 2.05 -68.55 13.13
N GLY A 255 3.11 -69.16 13.67
CA GLY A 255 3.10 -70.41 14.40
C GLY A 255 3.25 -71.57 13.40
N GLY A 256 4.44 -72.16 13.26
CA GLY A 256 4.62 -73.28 12.33
C GLY A 256 6.06 -73.73 12.09
N ASN A 257 6.55 -74.57 13.00
CA ASN A 257 7.69 -75.48 12.93
C ASN A 257 8.00 -76.12 11.55
N ALA A 258 9.29 -76.24 11.21
CA ALA A 258 10.02 -77.50 10.97
C ALA A 258 11.12 -77.38 9.88
N ALA A 259 12.27 -77.96 10.23
CA ALA A 259 13.37 -78.54 9.44
C ALA A 259 13.47 -78.27 7.93
#